data_AF-A0A8J3EUG3-F1
#
_entry.id   AF-A0A8J3EUG3-F1
#
_cell.length_a   1.000
_cell.length_b   1.000
_cell.length_c   1.000
_cell.angle_alpha   90.00
_cell.angle_beta   90.00
_cell.angle_gamma   90.00
#
_symmetry.space_group_name_H-M   'P 1'
#
loop_
_entity.id
_entity.type
_entity.pdbx_description
1 polymer ?
#
loop_
_entity_poly.entity_id
_entity_poly.type
_entity_poly.pdbx_seq_one_letter_code
_entity_poly.pdbx_strand_id
1 'polypeptide(L)' 'MDRQRTFFYGFIIGVTLMIVPIHPFFFWRDVMDIVDTIFRYLGFVLFLICGGALIKDLYRVIVSRK' A
#
# COMPACT_ATOMS: atom_id res chain seq x y z
N MET A 1 16.14 7.73 -10.42
CA MET A 1 16.05 6.37 -9.85
C MET A 1 15.28 6.37 -8.51
N ASP A 2 15.14 7.52 -7.83
CA ASP A 2 14.48 7.62 -6.52
C ASP A 2 12.95 7.52 -6.55
N ARG A 3 12.30 8.15 -7.53
CA ARG A 3 10.83 8.20 -7.61
C ARG A 3 10.18 6.82 -7.79
N GLN A 4 10.78 5.93 -8.58
CA GLN A 4 10.30 4.55 -8.75
C GLN A 4 10.46 3.73 -7.47
N ARG A 5 11.55 3.95 -6.71
CA ARG A 5 11.75 3.33 -5.39
C ARG A 5 10.71 3.83 -4.39
N THR A 6 10.40 5.12 -4.37
CA THR A 6 9.35 5.68 -3.50
C THR A 6 7.98 5.03 -3.76
N PHE A 7 7.58 4.84 -5.02
CA PHE A 7 6.34 4.14 -5.33
C PHE A 7 6.39 2.66 -4.96
N PHE A 8 7.55 2.01 -5.10
CA PHE A 8 7.71 0.62 -4.69
C PHE A 8 7.59 0.45 -3.16
N TYR A 9 8.23 1.32 -2.37
CA TYR A 9 8.08 1.32 -0.92
C TYR A 9 6.65 1.68 -0.49
N GLY A 10 6.02 2.66 -1.15
CA GLY A 10 4.61 3.00 -0.90
C GLY A 10 3.66 1.85 -1.20
N PHE A 11 3.94 1.08 -2.25
CA PHE A 11 3.21 -0.15 -2.57
C PHE A 11 3.40 -1.22 -1.49
N ILE A 12 4.64 -1.48 -1.06
CA ILE A 12 4.92 -2.44 0.02
C ILE A 12 4.17 -2.03 1.31
N ILE A 13 4.24 -0.76 1.70
CA ILE A 13 3.55 -0.24 2.89
C ILE A 13 2.04 -0.43 2.77
N GLY A 14 1.44 -0.13 1.60
CA GLY A 14 0.01 -0.36 1.35
C GLY A 14 -0.39 -1.83 1.50
N VAL A 15 0.42 -2.76 0.97
CA VAL A 15 0.20 -4.21 1.13
C VAL A 15 0.34 -4.64 2.58
N THR A 16 1.38 -4.17 3.28
CA THR A 16 1.60 -4.49 4.70
C THR A 16 0.43 -4.03 5.56
N LEU A 17 -0.10 -2.83 5.31
CA LEU A 17 -1.26 -2.29 6.02
C LEU A 17 -2.56 -3.08 5.78
N MET A 18 -2.71 -3.75 4.62
CA MET A 18 -3.87 -4.60 4.35
C MET A 18 -3.77 -5.99 4.97
N ILE A 19 -2.56 -6.55 5.01
CA ILE A 19 -2.33 -7.96 5.37
C ILE A 19 -2.00 -8.14 6.85
N VAL A 20 -1.22 -7.22 7.45
CA VAL A 20 -0.75 -7.40 8.82
C VAL A 20 -1.90 -7.12 9.78
N PRO A 21 -2.34 -8.13 10.57
CA PRO A 21 -3.32 -7.90 11.60
C PRO A 21 -2.69 -7.00 12.68
N ILE A 22 -3.36 -5.90 12.99
CA ILE A 22 -2.90 -5.00 14.06
C ILE A 22 -3.02 -5.77 15.37
N HIS A 23 -1.88 -6.02 16.02
CA HIS A 23 -1.87 -6.77 17.27
C HIS A 23 -2.71 -6.03 18.32
N PRO A 24 -3.75 -6.64 18.90
CA PRO A 24 -4.61 -5.94 19.84
C PRO A 24 -3.85 -5.69 21.14
N PHE A 25 -3.36 -4.47 21.31
CA PHE A 25 -2.97 -3.99 22.63
C PHE A 25 -4.23 -3.96 23.51
N PHE A 26 -4.11 -4.51 24.72
CA PHE A 26 -5.21 -4.80 25.65
C PHE A 26 -6.15 -3.62 25.96
N PHE A 27 -5.70 -2.38 25.70
CA PHE A 27 -6.42 -1.14 26.01
C PHE A 27 -7.44 -0.69 24.96
N TRP A 28 -7.47 -1.26 23.76
CA TRP A 28 -8.22 -0.70 22.62
C TRP A 28 -9.28 -1.65 22.03
N ARG A 29 -9.66 -2.74 22.73
CA ARG A 29 -10.53 -3.81 22.20
C ARG A 29 -11.77 -3.33 21.43
N ASP A 30 -12.48 -2.31 21.93
CA ASP A 30 -13.69 -1.77 21.28
C ASP A 30 -13.40 -0.81 20.12
N VAL A 31 -12.17 -0.28 20.04
CA VAL A 31 -11.73 0.67 19.00
C VAL A 31 -10.98 -0.06 17.87
N MET A 32 -10.48 -1.28 18.12
CA MET A 32 -9.69 -2.06 17.17
C MET A 32 -10.45 -2.41 15.89
N ASP A 33 -11.75 -2.69 15.94
CA ASP A 33 -12.53 -3.02 14.73
C ASP A 33 -12.61 -1.84 13.75
N ILE A 34 -12.79 -0.64 14.29
CA ILE A 34 -12.83 0.60 13.50
C ILE A 34 -11.42 0.90 12.95
N VAL A 35 -10.40 0.75 13.79
CA VAL A 35 -9.01 1.02 13.43
C VAL A 35 -8.52 0.05 12.35
N ASP A 36 -8.76 -1.26 12.49
CA ASP A 36 -8.41 -2.27 11.49
C ASP A 36 -9.06 -1.97 10.13
N THR A 37 -10.34 -1.61 10.16
CA THR A 37 -11.09 -1.24 8.95
C THR A 37 -10.50 0.00 8.28
N ILE A 38 -10.17 1.05 9.05
CA ILE A 38 -9.57 2.29 8.53
C ILE A 38 -8.18 2.02 7.95
N PHE A 39 -7.33 1.27 8.65
CA PHE A 39 -5.98 0.94 8.18
C PHE A 39 -6.01 0.09 6.91
N ARG A 40 -6.93 -0.87 6.81
CA ARG A 40 -7.15 -1.65 5.57
C ARG A 40 -7.58 -0.76 4.41
N TYR A 41 -8.50 0.17 4.65
CA TYR A 41 -8.96 1.10 3.62
C TYR A 41 -7.83 2.03 3.15
N LEU A 42 -7.03 2.56 4.09
CA LEU A 42 -5.85 3.36 3.79
C LEU A 42 -4.80 2.56 3.01
N GLY A 43 -4.53 1.33 3.42
CA GLY A 43 -3.63 0.41 2.73
C GLY A 43 -4.08 0.13 1.30
N PHE A 44 -5.38 -0.08 1.08
CA PHE A 44 -5.98 -0.29 -0.24
C PHE A 44 -5.84 0.94 -1.16
N VAL A 45 -6.08 2.14 -0.63
CA VAL A 45 -5.90 3.38 -1.40
C VAL A 45 -4.43 3.58 -1.78
N LEU A 46 -3.50 3.37 -0.84
CA LEU A 46 -2.06 3.44 -1.09
C LEU A 46 -1.61 2.40 -2.14
N PHE A 47 -2.14 1.18 -2.06
CA PHE A 47 -1.90 0.12 -3.02
C PHE A 47 -2.34 0.50 -4.43
N LEU A 48 -3.55 1.05 -4.59
CA LEU A 48 -4.06 1.46 -5.90
C LEU A 48 -3.24 2.60 -6.52
N ILE A 49 -2.92 3.63 -5.73
CA ILE A 49 -2.18 4.79 -6.22
C ILE A 49 -0.75 4.40 -6.60
N CYS A 50 -0.04 3.70 -5.70
CA CYS A 50 1.34 3.30 -5.95
C CYS A 50 1.43 2.21 -7.01
N GLY A 51 0.55 1.21 -6.98
CA GLY A 51 0.48 0.13 -7.95
C GLY A 51 0.17 0.64 -9.36
N GLY A 52 -0.82 1.54 -9.51
CA GLY A 52 -1.15 2.15 -10.79
C GLY A 52 0.00 2.97 -11.38
N ALA A 53 0.70 3.75 -10.55
CA ALA A 53 1.89 4.48 -10.97
C ALA A 53 3.03 3.54 -11.42
N LEU A 54 3.24 2.44 -10.69
CA LEU A 54 4.27 1.45 -11.00
C LEU A 54 4.00 0.71 -12.31
N ILE A 55 2.73 0.30 -12.53
CA ILE A 55 2.28 -0.34 -13.78
C ILE A 55 2.48 0.59 -14.97
N LYS A 56 2.15 1.89 -14.81
CA LYS A 56 2.35 2.90 -15.86
C LYS A 56 3.82 3.07 -16.23
N ASP A 57 4.71 3.15 -15.25
CA ASP A 57 6.16 3.22 -15.51
C ASP A 57 6.69 1.94 -16.15
N LEU A 58 6.20 0.76 -15.72
CA LEU A 58 6.56 -0.53 -16.34
C LEU A 58 6.15 -0.59 -17.82
N TYR A 59 4.91 -0.20 -18.12
CA TYR A 59 4.40 -0.14 -19.50
C TYR A 59 5.23 0.81 -20.37
N ARG A 60 5.59 1.98 -19.85
CA ARG A 60 6.45 2.94 -20.56
C ARG A 60 7.81 2.34 -20.89
N VAL A 61 8.44 1.63 -19.95
CA VAL A 61 9.76 1.01 -20.18
C VAL A 61 9.66 -0.12 -21.22
N ILE A 62 8.63 -0.95 -21.15
CA ILE A 62 8.40 -2.05 -22.11
C ILE A 62 8.17 -1.50 -23.52
N VAL A 63 7.33 -0.47 -23.65
CA VAL A 63 7.05 0.16 -24.95
C VAL A 63 8.27 0.88 -25.51
N SER A 64 9.07 1.56 -24.67
CA SER A 64 10.26 2.29 -25.12
C SER A 64 11.45 1.40 -25.50
N ARG A 65 11.43 0.12 -25.10
CA ARG A 65 12.46 -0.89 -25.44
C ARG A 65 12.13 -1.64 -26.74
N LYS A 66 10.97 -1.38 -27.35
CA LYS A 66 10.49 -2.02 -28.58
C LYS A 66 10.63 -1.05 -29.76
#